data_AF-A0AAX2A228-F1
#
_entry.id   AF-A0AAX2A228-F1
#
_cell.length_a   1.000
_cell.length_b   1.000
_cell.length_c   1.000
_cell.angle_alpha   90.00
_cell.angle_beta   90.00
_cell.angle_gamma   90.00
#
_symmetry.space_group_name_H-M   'P 1'
#
loop_
_entity.id
_entity.type
_entity.pdbx_description
1 polymer ?
#
loop_
_entity_poly.entity_id
_entity_poly.type
_entity_poly.pdbx_seq_one_letter_code
_entity_poly.pdbx_strand_id
1 'polypeptide(L)'
;MGKMSKVARNALCPCGSGKKYKHCCGNNVVSMHELIDQDVIHHMHDLIHYATFEHESFLYRTVQKHMIVEQTDEDTTPVFRFFISMWAMFFKKDAHGMTIFDYYLRTLRKQAIRPTVYSIIQSWRQAFPTFVCIDELRDSYVVVTDLLTGETKHMKLLDMPDEFELEEGQALAGIFVPHGQYIACFGTFFPLPVVLTRPLYVYIQDVWKACGEQYERWIETYPETFQKSLRLTMFDVESLSPKQEQVFILFEQNFPKKDLSILDTARLIWVEYCRLYNPTIRKPEVYAAALHYIMADAILHEWIPQKQLAEQYGISASTLSKRIDTFYDAFEDIAEQIHDQLDDLFTDWDDDDWDEDDWDDDDWDDEDIFEVCEDCDEE
;
A
#
# COMPACT_ATOMS: atom_id res chain seq x y z
N MET A 1 -19.66 33.75 -17.93
CA MET A 1 -18.26 34.00 -17.48
C MET A 1 -18.06 35.50 -17.24
N GLY A 2 -18.18 35.95 -15.99
CA GLY A 2 -17.93 37.35 -15.63
C GLY A 2 -16.43 37.61 -15.51
N LYS A 3 -15.92 38.57 -16.29
CA LYS A 3 -14.53 39.07 -16.17
C LYS A 3 -14.29 39.57 -14.74
N MET A 4 -13.48 38.86 -13.95
CA MET A 4 -12.91 39.44 -12.72
C MET A 4 -11.99 40.60 -13.12
N SER A 5 -12.36 41.82 -12.73
CA SER A 5 -11.56 43.02 -12.95
C SER A 5 -10.26 42.92 -12.14
N LYS A 6 -9.11 43.02 -12.82
CA LYS A 6 -7.79 43.09 -12.15
C LYS A 6 -7.76 44.29 -11.20
N VAL A 7 -7.72 44.03 -9.90
CA VAL A 7 -7.57 45.07 -8.86
C VAL A 7 -6.20 45.72 -8.98
N ALA A 8 -6.14 47.04 -9.01
CA ALA A 8 -4.88 47.78 -9.12
C ALA A 8 -3.99 47.57 -7.88
N ARG A 9 -2.70 47.24 -8.07
CA ARG A 9 -1.74 46.93 -6.97
C ARG A 9 -1.70 47.93 -5.82
N ASN A 10 -1.95 49.22 -6.08
CA ASN A 10 -1.90 50.28 -5.07
C ASN A 10 -3.28 50.65 -4.47
N ALA A 11 -4.39 50.07 -4.97
CA ALA A 11 -5.73 50.29 -4.43
C ALA A 11 -5.87 49.66 -3.03
N LEU A 12 -6.87 50.10 -2.25
CA LEU A 12 -7.22 49.42 -0.99
C LEU A 12 -7.70 47.99 -1.28
N CYS A 13 -7.32 47.06 -0.42
CA CYS A 13 -7.61 45.65 -0.61
C CYS A 13 -9.11 45.37 -0.43
N PRO A 14 -9.76 44.65 -1.37
CA PRO A 14 -11.21 44.40 -1.31
C PRO A 14 -11.63 43.48 -0.16
N CYS A 15 -10.69 42.84 0.55
CA CYS A 15 -10.98 42.04 1.75
C CYS A 15 -11.30 42.87 3.01
N GLY A 16 -11.32 44.21 2.93
CA GLY A 16 -11.68 45.07 4.05
C GLY A 16 -10.57 45.31 5.07
N SER A 17 -9.34 44.86 4.81
CA SER A 17 -8.21 44.99 5.74
C SER A 17 -7.64 46.41 5.91
N GLY A 18 -8.08 47.37 5.10
CA GLY A 18 -7.57 48.75 5.09
C GLY A 18 -6.15 48.92 4.52
N LYS A 19 -5.48 47.84 4.08
CA LYS A 19 -4.13 47.87 3.48
C LYS A 19 -4.20 48.01 1.96
N LYS A 20 -3.12 48.47 1.30
CA LYS A 20 -2.99 48.44 -0.17
C LYS A 20 -2.96 46.98 -0.66
N TYR A 21 -3.55 46.69 -1.81
CA TYR A 21 -3.67 45.33 -2.38
C TYR A 21 -2.32 44.63 -2.45
N LYS A 22 -1.26 45.28 -2.96
CA LYS A 22 0.11 44.73 -3.01
C LYS A 22 0.76 44.41 -1.66
N HIS A 23 0.20 44.86 -0.55
CA HIS A 23 0.68 44.62 0.83
C HIS A 23 -0.34 43.80 1.64
N CYS A 24 -1.32 43.21 0.97
CA CYS A 24 -2.35 42.35 1.53
C CYS A 24 -2.54 41.14 0.61
N CYS A 25 -3.69 40.98 -0.06
CA CYS A 25 -3.98 39.82 -0.92
C CYS A 25 -3.20 39.79 -2.25
N GLY A 26 -2.53 40.88 -2.62
CA GLY A 26 -1.65 40.96 -3.80
C GLY A 26 -0.17 40.90 -3.46
N ASN A 27 0.17 40.45 -2.25
CA ASN A 27 1.55 40.29 -1.80
C ASN A 27 1.92 38.80 -1.91
N ASN A 28 2.77 38.44 -2.87
CA ASN A 28 3.43 37.12 -2.91
C ASN A 28 4.52 37.08 -1.83
N VAL A 29 4.16 37.25 -0.56
CA VAL A 29 5.08 36.98 0.53
C VAL A 29 4.96 35.49 0.77
N VAL A 30 5.85 34.72 0.15
CA VAL A 30 6.07 33.33 0.56
C VAL A 30 6.37 33.39 2.05
N SER A 31 5.50 32.80 2.87
CA SER A 31 5.66 32.86 4.31
C SER A 31 7.00 32.20 4.69
N MET A 32 7.62 32.60 5.81
CA MET A 32 8.87 31.96 6.26
C MET A 32 8.69 30.43 6.43
N HIS A 33 7.47 29.99 6.75
CA HIS A 33 7.11 28.57 6.84
C HIS A 33 7.11 27.90 5.48
N GLU A 34 6.50 28.51 4.45
CA GLU A 34 6.54 27.99 3.06
C GLU A 34 7.97 27.88 2.51
N LEU A 35 8.85 28.84 2.84
CA LEU A 35 10.27 28.75 2.44
C LEU A 35 10.99 27.58 3.13
N ILE A 36 10.67 27.31 4.40
CA ILE A 36 11.22 26.14 5.11
C ILE A 36 10.70 24.86 4.47
N ASP A 37 9.40 24.79 4.16
CA ASP A 37 8.79 23.64 3.51
C ASP A 37 9.44 23.36 2.15
N GLN A 38 9.63 24.39 1.32
CA GLN A 38 10.32 24.29 0.03
C GLN A 38 11.78 23.81 0.16
N ASP A 39 12.53 24.37 1.11
CA ASP A 39 13.91 23.94 1.36
C ASP A 39 13.95 22.47 1.83
N VAL A 40 12.98 22.04 2.66
CA VAL A 40 12.85 20.65 3.12
C VAL A 40 12.52 19.71 1.98
N ILE A 41 11.56 20.04 1.10
CA ILE A 41 11.20 19.26 -0.09
C ILE A 41 12.41 19.13 -1.03
N HIS A 42 13.14 20.23 -1.25
CA HIS A 42 14.36 20.20 -2.05
C HIS A 42 15.38 19.20 -1.50
N HIS A 43 15.57 19.15 -0.18
CA HIS A 43 16.45 18.16 0.45
C HIS A 43 15.90 16.73 0.41
N MET A 44 14.58 16.53 0.37
CA MET A 44 14.00 15.19 0.11
C MET A 44 14.38 14.72 -1.29
N HIS A 45 14.20 15.57 -2.31
CA HIS A 45 14.59 15.29 -3.69
C HIS A 45 16.10 15.06 -3.84
N ASP A 46 16.93 15.86 -3.17
CA ASP A 46 18.39 15.69 -3.19
C ASP A 46 18.80 14.34 -2.58
N LEU A 47 18.15 13.89 -1.50
CA LEU A 47 18.42 12.57 -0.91
C LEU A 47 18.01 11.45 -1.86
N ILE A 48 16.82 11.53 -2.46
CA ILE A 48 16.35 10.56 -3.46
C ILE A 48 17.35 10.49 -4.62
N HIS A 49 17.72 11.65 -5.18
CA HIS A 49 18.70 11.73 -6.27
C HIS A 49 20.06 11.15 -5.86
N TYR A 50 20.58 11.52 -4.69
CA TYR A 50 21.82 10.97 -4.15
C TYR A 50 21.76 9.45 -4.03
N ALA A 51 20.66 8.90 -3.53
CA ALA A 51 20.47 7.46 -3.40
C ALA A 51 20.41 6.76 -4.76
N THR A 52 19.65 7.32 -5.72
CA THR A 52 19.50 6.74 -7.06
C THR A 52 20.82 6.71 -7.83
N PHE A 53 21.64 7.76 -7.75
CA PHE A 53 22.87 7.85 -8.56
C PHE A 53 24.12 7.30 -7.88
N GLU A 54 24.26 7.50 -6.57
CA GLU A 54 25.48 7.09 -5.85
C GLU A 54 25.33 5.70 -5.18
N HIS A 55 24.09 5.21 -5.03
CA HIS A 55 23.78 3.95 -4.33
C HIS A 55 22.87 3.01 -5.13
N GLU A 56 22.79 3.19 -6.46
CA GLU A 56 21.90 2.43 -7.35
C GLU A 56 21.98 0.91 -7.13
N SER A 57 23.18 0.34 -7.17
CA SER A 57 23.38 -1.11 -7.04
C SER A 57 23.01 -1.65 -5.65
N PHE A 58 23.10 -0.81 -4.61
CA PHE A 58 22.68 -1.19 -3.27
C PHE A 58 21.14 -1.18 -3.17
N LEU A 59 20.49 -0.13 -3.70
CA LEU A 59 19.03 -0.06 -3.77
C LEU A 59 18.46 -1.22 -4.57
N TYR A 60 18.97 -1.46 -5.79
CA TYR A 60 18.52 -2.55 -6.65
C TYR A 60 18.58 -3.90 -5.93
N ARG A 61 19.73 -4.26 -5.36
CA ARG A 61 19.89 -5.54 -4.63
C ARG A 61 19.00 -5.63 -3.40
N THR A 62 18.85 -4.53 -2.66
CA THR A 62 18.00 -4.51 -1.47
C THR A 62 16.54 -4.71 -1.83
N VAL A 63 16.04 -3.98 -2.82
CA VAL A 63 14.66 -4.08 -3.29
C VAL A 63 14.38 -5.48 -3.83
N GLN A 64 15.25 -6.02 -4.70
CA GLN A 64 15.13 -7.38 -5.23
C GLN A 64 15.05 -8.43 -4.12
N LYS A 65 15.87 -8.30 -3.07
CA LYS A 65 15.87 -9.24 -1.95
C LYS A 65 14.58 -9.25 -1.12
N HIS A 66 13.88 -8.12 -1.03
CA HIS A 66 12.64 -8.00 -0.24
C HIS A 66 11.38 -8.12 -1.11
N MET A 67 11.55 -8.21 -2.43
CA MET A 67 10.46 -8.42 -3.37
C MET A 67 10.13 -9.90 -3.38
N ILE A 68 8.89 -10.24 -3.07
CA ILE A 68 8.37 -11.59 -3.30
C ILE A 68 7.94 -11.63 -4.77
N VAL A 69 8.79 -12.17 -5.64
CA VAL A 69 8.66 -12.04 -7.11
C VAL A 69 7.35 -12.65 -7.61
N GLU A 70 7.03 -13.80 -7.05
CA GLU A 70 5.82 -14.53 -7.34
C GLU A 70 4.59 -13.67 -6.97
N GLN A 71 4.76 -12.76 -5.99
CA GLN A 71 3.70 -11.88 -5.54
C GLN A 71 3.56 -10.55 -6.30
N THR A 72 4.32 -10.35 -7.38
CA THR A 72 4.33 -9.10 -8.15
C THR A 72 3.78 -9.27 -9.56
N ASP A 73 3.01 -8.29 -10.01
CA ASP A 73 2.62 -8.10 -11.42
C ASP A 73 3.37 -6.91 -12.04
N GLU A 74 3.25 -6.73 -13.37
CA GLU A 74 3.93 -5.64 -14.10
C GLU A 74 3.54 -4.24 -13.61
N ASP A 75 2.32 -4.05 -13.08
CA ASP A 75 1.79 -2.75 -12.65
C ASP A 75 2.19 -2.40 -11.21
N THR A 76 2.22 -3.37 -10.29
CA THR A 76 2.60 -3.16 -8.89
C THR A 76 4.11 -3.16 -8.65
N THR A 77 4.88 -3.81 -9.53
CA THR A 77 6.35 -3.88 -9.41
C THR A 77 7.02 -2.51 -9.34
N PRO A 78 6.72 -1.54 -10.23
CA PRO A 78 7.33 -0.20 -10.17
C PRO A 78 6.99 0.55 -8.88
N VAL A 79 5.74 0.41 -8.41
CA VAL A 79 5.26 1.03 -7.15
C VAL A 79 6.03 0.46 -5.97
N PHE A 80 6.11 -0.87 -5.87
CA PHE A 80 6.86 -1.55 -4.83
C PHE A 80 8.33 -1.10 -4.83
N ARG A 81 9.00 -1.12 -5.99
CA ARG A 81 10.41 -0.72 -6.12
C ARG A 81 10.64 0.70 -5.65
N PHE A 82 9.73 1.62 -5.98
CA PHE A 82 9.81 3.01 -5.58
C PHE A 82 9.69 3.18 -4.05
N PHE A 83 8.66 2.62 -3.42
CA PHE A 83 8.45 2.75 -1.98
C PHE A 83 9.50 2.01 -1.14
N ILE A 84 9.94 0.83 -1.58
CA ILE A 84 10.96 0.08 -0.85
C ILE A 84 12.36 0.68 -1.03
N SER A 85 12.61 1.41 -2.12
CA SER A 85 13.82 2.24 -2.20
C SER A 85 13.83 3.31 -1.11
N MET A 86 12.68 3.92 -0.80
CA MET A 86 12.55 4.86 0.32
C MET A 86 12.78 4.22 1.67
N TRP A 87 12.22 3.05 1.90
CA TRP A 87 12.53 2.27 3.10
C TRP A 87 14.04 1.95 3.21
N ALA A 88 14.66 1.49 2.12
CA ALA A 88 16.08 1.13 2.12
C ALA A 88 17.00 2.32 2.46
N MET A 89 16.64 3.54 2.03
CA MET A 89 17.42 4.74 2.32
C MET A 89 17.58 5.03 3.83
N PHE A 90 16.55 4.76 4.62
CA PHE A 90 16.50 5.09 6.04
C PHE A 90 16.82 3.91 6.96
N PHE A 91 16.50 2.69 6.54
CA PHE A 91 16.50 1.54 7.45
C PHE A 91 17.51 0.46 7.09
N LYS A 92 17.83 0.29 5.80
CA LYS A 92 18.81 -0.75 5.41
C LYS A 92 20.23 -0.24 5.61
N LYS A 93 20.93 -0.93 6.51
CA LYS A 93 22.37 -0.71 6.76
C LYS A 93 23.21 -1.51 5.78
N ASP A 94 24.30 -0.90 5.34
CA ASP A 94 25.34 -1.55 4.57
C ASP A 94 26.31 -2.36 5.47
N ALA A 95 27.37 -2.90 4.86
CA ALA A 95 28.41 -3.65 5.58
C ALA A 95 29.19 -2.80 6.61
N HIS A 96 29.12 -1.47 6.52
CA HIS A 96 29.72 -0.55 7.49
C HIS A 96 28.74 -0.14 8.60
N GLY A 97 27.52 -0.67 8.59
CA GLY A 97 26.47 -0.35 9.56
C GLY A 97 25.80 1.01 9.34
N MET A 98 26.00 1.62 8.16
CA MET A 98 25.50 2.95 7.81
C MET A 98 24.33 2.82 6.82
N THR A 99 23.37 3.75 6.90
CA THR A 99 22.29 3.85 5.88
C THR A 99 22.67 4.85 4.79
N ILE A 100 21.95 4.85 3.66
CA ILE A 100 22.16 5.87 2.61
C ILE A 100 21.95 7.26 3.18
N PHE A 101 20.93 7.44 4.01
CA PHE A 101 20.65 8.71 4.67
C PHE A 101 21.82 9.17 5.57
N ASP A 102 22.50 8.24 6.24
CA ASP A 102 23.69 8.60 7.01
C ASP A 102 24.84 9.13 6.14
N TYR A 103 25.05 8.53 4.97
CA TYR A 103 26.06 9.00 4.02
C TYR A 103 25.67 10.37 3.45
N TYR A 104 24.39 10.56 3.10
CA TYR A 104 23.87 11.85 2.66
C TYR A 104 24.10 12.95 3.69
N LEU A 105 23.82 12.69 4.98
CA LEU A 105 24.08 13.68 6.04
C LEU A 105 25.54 14.15 6.11
N ARG A 106 26.50 13.31 5.68
CA ARG A 106 27.93 13.68 5.63
C ARG A 106 28.28 14.57 4.43
N THR A 107 27.48 14.58 3.38
CA THR A 107 27.69 15.46 2.21
C THR A 107 27.19 16.87 2.49
N LEU A 108 26.25 17.04 3.43
CA LEU A 108 25.63 18.32 3.76
C LEU A 108 26.63 19.31 4.39
N ARG A 109 26.72 20.50 3.80
CA ARG A 109 27.49 21.61 4.36
C ARG A 109 26.61 22.45 5.28
N LYS A 110 26.75 22.26 6.59
CA LYS A 110 25.95 22.96 7.62
C LYS A 110 25.84 24.48 7.44
N GLN A 111 26.89 25.15 6.95
CA GLN A 111 26.91 26.61 6.76
C GLN A 111 26.11 27.09 5.54
N ALA A 112 25.80 26.19 4.60
CA ALA A 112 25.04 26.48 3.39
C ALA A 112 23.52 26.27 3.55
N ILE A 113 23.09 25.67 4.66
CA ILE A 113 21.70 25.28 4.92
C ILE A 113 21.16 26.11 6.09
N ARG A 114 19.90 26.54 6.01
CA ARG A 114 19.26 27.27 7.12
C ARG A 114 19.26 26.41 8.40
N PRO A 115 19.53 26.98 9.59
CA PRO A 115 19.60 26.19 10.83
C PRO A 115 18.36 25.35 11.11
N THR A 116 17.15 25.90 10.88
CA THR A 116 15.89 25.17 11.08
C THR A 116 15.74 24.00 10.13
N VAL A 117 16.02 24.21 8.83
CA VAL A 117 15.97 23.15 7.80
C VAL A 117 16.99 22.06 8.11
N TYR A 118 18.22 22.44 8.46
CA TYR A 118 19.26 21.49 8.86
C TYR A 118 18.83 20.65 10.08
N SER A 119 18.20 21.28 11.08
CA SER A 119 17.66 20.56 12.24
C SER A 119 16.55 19.58 11.86
N ILE A 120 15.66 19.94 10.94
CA ILE A 120 14.61 19.05 10.42
C ILE A 120 15.26 17.85 9.72
N ILE A 121 16.20 18.08 8.81
CA ILE A 121 16.89 17.00 8.09
C ILE A 121 17.59 16.08 9.09
N GLN A 122 18.33 16.61 10.07
CA GLN A 122 18.97 15.77 11.09
C GLN A 122 17.96 14.92 11.89
N SER A 123 16.75 15.41 12.12
CA SER A 123 15.70 14.68 12.82
C SER A 123 15.11 13.52 12.01
N TRP A 124 15.33 13.45 10.69
CA TRP A 124 14.92 12.30 9.87
C TRP A 124 15.61 10.99 10.27
N ARG A 125 16.60 11.01 11.17
CA ARG A 125 17.09 9.80 11.88
C ARG A 125 16.00 9.07 12.67
N GLN A 126 14.91 9.77 12.97
CA GLN A 126 13.71 9.26 13.61
C GLN A 126 12.64 8.90 12.58
N ALA A 127 13.02 8.67 11.31
CA ALA A 127 12.10 8.19 10.30
C ALA A 127 11.46 6.87 10.76
N PHE A 128 10.22 6.63 10.33
CA PHE A 128 9.47 5.44 10.71
C PHE A 128 8.56 4.99 9.55
N PRO A 129 8.63 3.72 9.10
CA PRO A 129 7.66 3.18 8.15
C PRO A 129 6.38 2.83 8.89
N THR A 130 5.22 3.24 8.36
CA THR A 130 3.93 2.78 8.88
C THR A 130 2.80 3.03 7.87
N PHE A 131 1.59 2.65 8.25
CA PHE A 131 0.35 3.04 7.62
C PHE A 131 -0.40 3.98 8.59
N VAL A 132 -0.98 5.06 8.07
CA VAL A 132 -1.77 6.00 8.87
C VAL A 132 -3.17 6.13 8.29
N CYS A 133 -4.18 6.29 9.14
CA CYS A 133 -5.55 6.63 8.74
C CYS A 133 -5.77 8.13 8.87
N ILE A 134 -6.40 8.75 7.88
CA ILE A 134 -6.82 10.15 7.93
C ILE A 134 -8.04 10.27 8.84
N ASP A 135 -7.89 10.95 9.97
CA ASP A 135 -9.02 11.20 10.88
C ASP A 135 -9.75 12.50 10.53
N GLU A 136 -9.00 13.55 10.16
CA GLU A 136 -9.54 14.87 9.87
C GLU A 136 -8.65 15.61 8.86
N LEU A 137 -9.25 16.14 7.81
CA LEU A 137 -8.58 17.02 6.84
C LEU A 137 -8.73 18.48 7.27
N ARG A 138 -7.61 19.19 7.44
CA ARG A 138 -7.62 20.63 7.74
C ARG A 138 -6.81 21.40 6.71
N ASP A 139 -7.05 22.72 6.62
CA ASP A 139 -6.46 23.60 5.61
C ASP A 139 -4.92 23.61 5.55
N SER A 140 -4.23 23.25 6.64
CA SER A 140 -2.76 23.40 6.76
C SER A 140 -2.03 22.15 7.25
N TYR A 141 -2.76 21.12 7.69
CA TYR A 141 -2.23 19.84 8.14
C TYR A 141 -3.38 18.81 8.18
N VAL A 142 -3.03 17.54 8.28
CA VAL A 142 -3.96 16.42 8.40
C VAL A 142 -3.78 15.80 9.78
N VAL A 143 -4.87 15.48 10.45
CA VAL A 143 -4.83 14.66 11.67
C VAL A 143 -4.89 13.21 11.22
N VAL A 144 -3.90 12.42 11.64
CA VAL A 144 -3.79 11.01 11.27
C VAL A 144 -3.58 10.14 12.50
N THR A 145 -4.10 8.92 12.45
CA THR A 145 -3.83 7.90 13.46
C THR A 145 -2.94 6.81 12.87
N ASP A 146 -1.83 6.51 13.54
CA ASP A 146 -0.94 5.41 13.16
C ASP A 146 -1.65 4.07 13.35
N LEU A 147 -1.85 3.32 12.27
CA LEU A 147 -2.55 2.02 12.29
C LEU A 147 -1.76 0.93 13.03
N LEU A 148 -0.45 1.12 13.21
CA LEU A 148 0.40 0.21 13.97
C LEU A 148 0.24 0.45 15.48
N THR A 149 0.45 1.70 15.91
CA THR A 149 0.58 2.07 17.33
C THR A 149 -0.69 2.63 17.97
N GLY A 150 -1.65 3.08 17.16
CA GLY A 150 -2.85 3.81 17.59
C GLY A 150 -2.57 5.26 18.01
N GLU A 151 -1.35 5.78 17.83
CA GLU A 151 -1.01 7.15 18.19
C GLU A 151 -1.54 8.16 17.16
N THR A 152 -2.24 9.18 17.64
CA THR A 152 -2.66 10.31 16.81
C THR A 152 -1.50 11.30 16.60
N LYS A 153 -1.25 11.68 15.35
CA LYS A 153 -0.18 12.58 14.91
C LYS A 153 -0.73 13.67 14.00
N HIS A 154 -0.04 14.80 13.93
CA HIS A 154 -0.33 15.86 12.97
C HIS A 154 0.65 15.76 11.80
N MET A 155 0.12 15.49 10.61
CA MET A 155 0.89 15.34 9.38
C MET A 155 0.80 16.59 8.52
N LYS A 156 1.93 17.08 8.02
CA LYS A 156 1.98 18.15 7.03
C LYS A 156 2.12 17.57 5.62
N LEU A 157 1.30 18.07 4.69
CA LEU A 157 1.36 17.74 3.28
C LEU A 157 2.34 18.70 2.59
N LEU A 158 3.54 18.23 2.26
CA LEU A 158 4.62 19.08 1.74
C LEU A 158 4.66 19.15 0.21
N ASP A 159 4.34 18.07 -0.51
CA ASP A 159 4.42 18.03 -1.97
C ASP A 159 3.31 17.12 -2.54
N MET A 160 2.06 17.57 -2.41
CA MET A 160 0.89 16.85 -2.92
C MET A 160 0.62 17.22 -4.38
N PRO A 161 0.66 16.27 -5.32
CA PRO A 161 0.11 16.48 -6.64
C PRO A 161 -1.37 16.88 -6.54
N ASP A 162 -1.79 17.88 -7.32
CA ASP A 162 -3.19 18.38 -7.35
C ASP A 162 -4.21 17.27 -7.69
N GLU A 163 -3.76 16.12 -8.19
CA GLU A 163 -4.56 14.99 -8.65
C GLU A 163 -4.99 14.03 -7.52
N PHE A 164 -4.36 14.08 -6.34
CA PHE A 164 -4.75 13.23 -5.22
C PHE A 164 -5.85 13.91 -4.38
N GLU A 165 -7.09 13.44 -4.55
CA GLU A 165 -8.18 13.75 -3.64
C GLU A 165 -8.10 12.82 -2.43
N LEU A 166 -7.70 13.37 -1.27
CA LEU A 166 -7.69 12.64 -0.01
C LEU A 166 -9.05 12.69 0.66
N GLU A 167 -9.42 11.59 1.31
CA GLU A 167 -10.68 11.45 2.03
C GLU A 167 -10.47 11.11 3.51
N GLU A 168 -11.37 11.57 4.37
CA GLU A 168 -11.42 11.12 5.77
C GLU A 168 -11.72 9.61 5.82
N GLY A 169 -11.02 8.89 6.69
CA GLY A 169 -11.06 7.42 6.77
C GLY A 169 -10.12 6.71 5.80
N GLN A 170 -9.41 7.43 4.93
CA GLN A 170 -8.46 6.84 3.99
C GLN A 170 -7.15 6.45 4.67
N ALA A 171 -6.63 5.25 4.35
CA ALA A 171 -5.30 4.84 4.79
C ALA A 171 -4.21 5.30 3.80
N LEU A 172 -3.07 5.72 4.34
CA LEU A 172 -1.88 6.10 3.60
C LEU A 172 -0.70 5.25 4.07
N ALA A 173 0.04 4.67 3.13
CA ALA A 173 1.28 3.95 3.40
C ALA A 173 2.50 4.78 3.01
N GLY A 174 3.57 4.75 3.80
CA GLY A 174 4.78 5.45 3.43
C GLY A 174 5.84 5.48 4.53
N ILE A 175 6.89 6.25 4.25
CA ILE A 175 7.96 6.53 5.21
C ILE A 175 7.71 7.91 5.77
N PHE A 176 7.54 8.02 7.08
CA PHE A 176 7.25 9.29 7.74
C PHE A 176 8.51 9.82 8.43
N VAL A 177 8.71 11.13 8.36
CA VAL A 177 9.84 11.83 8.95
C VAL A 177 9.37 13.03 9.78
N PRO A 178 10.12 13.46 10.80
CA PRO A 178 9.75 14.65 11.56
C PRO A 178 9.90 15.93 10.72
N HIS A 179 8.98 16.87 10.93
CA HIS A 179 8.94 18.21 10.33
C HIS A 179 8.56 19.25 11.38
N GLY A 180 9.50 19.49 12.32
CA GLY A 180 9.27 20.35 13.47
C GLY A 180 8.27 19.72 14.45
N GLN A 181 7.09 20.32 14.61
CA GLN A 181 6.01 19.79 15.45
C GLN A 181 5.08 18.81 14.72
N TYR A 182 5.27 18.67 13.41
CA TYR A 182 4.49 17.78 12.55
C TYR A 182 5.34 16.57 12.16
N ILE A 183 4.69 15.54 11.63
CA ILE A 183 5.33 14.57 10.75
C ILE A 183 5.06 14.96 9.29
N ALA A 184 5.85 14.45 8.36
CA ALA A 184 5.57 14.54 6.93
C ALA A 184 5.92 13.20 6.28
N CYS A 185 5.26 12.87 5.17
CA CYS A 185 5.71 11.75 4.35
C CYS A 185 6.99 12.15 3.61
N PHE A 186 7.98 11.27 3.59
CA PHE A 186 9.21 11.49 2.84
C PHE A 186 8.98 11.13 1.38
N GLY A 187 9.18 12.10 0.48
CA GLY A 187 8.94 11.93 -0.96
C GLY A 187 7.45 11.94 -1.28
N THR A 188 6.77 10.83 -1.06
CA THR A 188 5.31 10.70 -1.24
C THR A 188 4.78 9.48 -0.48
N PHE A 189 3.45 9.39 -0.37
CA PHE A 189 2.74 8.25 0.22
C PHE A 189 1.95 7.49 -0.85
N PHE A 190 1.58 6.26 -0.54
CA PHE A 190 0.65 5.47 -1.33
C PHE A 190 -0.74 5.53 -0.68
N PRO A 191 -1.73 6.18 -1.31
CA PRO A 191 -3.10 6.20 -0.80
C PRO A 191 -3.78 4.86 -1.10
N LEU A 192 -4.43 4.28 -0.10
CA LEU A 192 -5.28 3.11 -0.27
C LEU A 192 -6.75 3.52 -0.39
N PRO A 193 -7.59 2.76 -1.12
CA PRO A 193 -9.04 2.92 -1.08
C PRO A 193 -9.58 2.88 0.36
N VAL A 194 -10.51 3.78 0.69
CA VAL A 194 -11.10 3.91 2.05
C VAL A 194 -11.67 2.58 2.57
N VAL A 195 -12.27 1.77 1.67
CA VAL A 195 -12.81 0.44 2.02
C VAL A 195 -11.76 -0.52 2.59
N LEU A 196 -10.49 -0.34 2.22
CA LEU A 196 -9.41 -1.22 2.68
C LEU A 196 -8.83 -0.80 4.02
N THR A 197 -9.14 0.39 4.54
CA THR A 197 -8.53 0.92 5.78
C THR A 197 -8.71 -0.02 6.96
N ARG A 198 -9.91 -0.58 7.16
CA ARG A 198 -10.17 -1.46 8.31
C ARG A 198 -9.59 -2.88 8.11
N PRO A 199 -9.76 -3.56 6.96
CA PRO A 199 -9.07 -4.82 6.71
C PRO A 199 -7.57 -4.69 6.89
N LEU A 200 -6.99 -3.59 6.39
CA LEU A 200 -5.60 -3.24 6.57
C LEU A 200 -5.24 -3.08 8.05
N TYR A 201 -6.07 -2.38 8.85
CA TYR A 201 -5.83 -2.25 10.29
C TYR A 201 -5.78 -3.61 10.99
N VAL A 202 -6.74 -4.50 10.72
CA VAL A 202 -6.75 -5.86 11.31
C VAL A 202 -5.48 -6.62 10.93
N TYR A 203 -5.12 -6.60 9.64
CA TYR A 203 -3.92 -7.22 9.13
C TYR A 203 -2.64 -6.67 9.78
N ILE A 204 -2.50 -5.35 9.88
CA ILE A 204 -1.35 -4.70 10.53
C ILE A 204 -1.26 -5.11 12.01
N GLN A 205 -2.39 -5.18 12.72
CA GLN A 205 -2.40 -5.58 14.12
C GLN A 205 -1.97 -7.05 14.32
N ASP A 206 -2.31 -7.93 13.38
CA ASP A 206 -1.85 -9.33 13.42
C ASP A 206 -0.35 -9.44 13.11
N VAL A 207 0.15 -8.70 12.11
CA VAL A 207 1.59 -8.58 11.83
C VAL A 207 2.33 -8.00 13.04
N TRP A 208 1.78 -6.96 13.68
CA TRP A 208 2.38 -6.31 14.84
C TRP A 208 2.54 -7.27 16.03
N LYS A 209 1.50 -8.07 16.31
CA LYS A 209 1.58 -9.13 17.32
C LYS A 209 2.59 -10.21 16.94
N ALA A 210 2.66 -10.60 15.67
CA ALA A 210 3.65 -11.57 15.19
C ALA A 210 5.08 -11.05 15.33
N CYS A 211 5.30 -9.74 15.18
CA CYS A 211 6.55 -9.08 15.50
C CYS A 211 6.85 -9.05 17.02
N GLY A 212 5.93 -9.48 17.88
CA GLY A 212 6.05 -9.39 19.33
C GLY A 212 6.01 -7.95 19.83
N GLU A 213 5.33 -7.07 19.09
CA GLU A 213 5.22 -5.64 19.38
C GLU A 213 6.60 -4.94 19.48
N GLN A 214 7.57 -5.40 18.70
CA GLN A 214 8.91 -4.82 18.61
C GLN A 214 9.06 -4.03 17.32
N TYR A 215 9.35 -2.73 17.47
CA TYR A 215 9.41 -1.81 16.35
C TYR A 215 10.55 -2.15 15.37
N GLU A 216 11.68 -2.62 15.87
CA GLU A 216 12.81 -3.02 15.03
C GLU A 216 12.47 -4.19 14.11
N ARG A 217 11.61 -5.11 14.57
CA ARG A 217 11.12 -6.22 13.74
C ARG A 217 10.09 -5.73 12.73
N TRP A 218 9.20 -4.83 13.13
CA TRP A 218 8.25 -4.19 12.21
C TRP A 218 8.96 -3.52 11.03
N ILE A 219 10.06 -2.80 11.29
CA ILE A 219 10.85 -2.17 10.22
C ILE A 219 11.28 -3.20 9.18
N GLU A 220 11.77 -4.39 9.58
CA GLU A 220 12.20 -5.43 8.65
C GLU A 220 11.01 -6.14 7.98
N THR A 221 9.84 -6.22 8.62
CA THR A 221 8.61 -6.83 8.06
C THR A 221 7.82 -5.86 7.17
N TYR A 222 8.10 -4.55 7.25
CA TYR A 222 7.36 -3.53 6.51
C TYR A 222 7.36 -3.74 4.99
N PRO A 223 8.48 -4.09 4.31
CA PRO A 223 8.47 -4.31 2.86
C PRO A 223 7.45 -5.36 2.42
N GLU A 224 7.44 -6.54 3.06
CA GLU A 224 6.46 -7.59 2.79
C GLU A 224 5.04 -7.13 3.09
N THR A 225 4.85 -6.42 4.22
CA THR A 225 3.53 -5.88 4.61
C THR A 225 3.01 -4.90 3.56
N PHE A 226 3.86 -4.02 3.06
CA PHE A 226 3.55 -3.07 2.00
C PHE A 226 3.22 -3.79 0.69
N GLN A 227 4.00 -4.79 0.29
CA GLN A 227 3.72 -5.56 -0.92
C GLN A 227 2.35 -6.23 -0.88
N LYS A 228 2.02 -6.88 0.25
CA LYS A 228 0.70 -7.48 0.46
C LYS A 228 -0.42 -6.44 0.43
N SER A 229 -0.17 -5.22 0.92
CA SER A 229 -1.14 -4.13 0.81
C SER A 229 -1.39 -3.65 -0.62
N LEU A 230 -0.39 -3.71 -1.51
CA LEU A 230 -0.57 -3.39 -2.93
C LEU A 230 -1.50 -4.39 -3.62
N ARG A 231 -1.43 -5.67 -3.26
CA ARG A 231 -2.37 -6.70 -3.75
C ARG A 231 -3.81 -6.41 -3.33
N LEU A 232 -4.02 -5.92 -2.11
CA LEU A 232 -5.35 -5.49 -1.67
C LEU A 232 -5.90 -4.35 -2.55
N THR A 233 -5.02 -3.56 -3.19
CA THR A 233 -5.41 -2.49 -4.14
C THR A 233 -5.53 -2.93 -5.59
N MET A 234 -5.03 -4.13 -5.96
CA MET A 234 -5.23 -4.72 -7.30
C MET A 234 -6.66 -5.18 -7.54
N PHE A 235 -7.42 -5.37 -6.46
CA PHE A 235 -8.86 -5.33 -6.53
C PHE A 235 -9.24 -3.91 -6.93
N ASP A 236 -9.46 -3.72 -8.23
CA ASP A 236 -9.91 -2.46 -8.80
C ASP A 236 -11.27 -2.15 -8.18
N VAL A 237 -11.25 -1.42 -7.07
CA VAL A 237 -12.45 -0.92 -6.40
C VAL A 237 -12.95 0.26 -7.22
N GLU A 238 -13.28 0.00 -8.49
CA GLU A 238 -14.10 0.92 -9.27
C GLU A 238 -15.31 1.28 -8.42
N SER A 239 -15.61 2.57 -8.37
CA SER A 239 -16.81 3.04 -7.69
C SER A 239 -18.01 2.28 -8.23
N LEU A 240 -18.66 1.50 -7.37
CA LEU A 240 -19.87 0.77 -7.73
C LEU A 240 -20.87 1.75 -8.36
N SER A 241 -21.48 1.35 -9.48
CA SER A 241 -22.59 2.12 -10.04
C SER A 241 -23.69 2.28 -8.99
N PRO A 242 -24.57 3.30 -9.09
CA PRO A 242 -25.61 3.54 -8.07
C PRO A 242 -26.48 2.33 -7.75
N LYS A 243 -26.70 1.44 -8.74
CA LYS A 243 -27.44 0.19 -8.53
C LYS A 243 -26.62 -0.90 -7.85
N GLN A 244 -25.33 -0.98 -8.13
CA GLN A 244 -24.42 -1.90 -7.44
C GLN A 244 -24.22 -1.45 -5.99
N GLU A 245 -24.09 -0.15 -5.74
CA GLU A 245 -24.03 0.39 -4.37
C GLU A 245 -25.33 0.10 -3.60
N GLN A 246 -26.49 0.24 -4.26
CA GLN A 246 -27.78 -0.08 -3.65
C GLN A 246 -27.88 -1.54 -3.18
N VAL A 247 -27.22 -2.48 -3.87
CA VAL A 247 -27.14 -3.88 -3.43
C VAL A 247 -26.39 -3.97 -2.10
N PHE A 248 -25.23 -3.33 -2.00
CA PHE A 248 -24.41 -3.39 -0.81
C PHE A 248 -25.10 -2.73 0.39
N ILE A 249 -25.77 -1.58 0.18
CA ILE A 249 -26.60 -0.92 1.20
C ILE A 249 -27.71 -1.85 1.72
N LEU A 250 -28.42 -2.55 0.82
CA LEU A 250 -29.47 -3.49 1.22
C LEU A 250 -28.93 -4.71 1.97
N PHE A 251 -27.76 -5.20 1.55
CA PHE A 251 -27.05 -6.25 2.28
C PHE A 251 -26.71 -5.76 3.68
N GLU A 252 -26.02 -4.62 3.80
CA GLU A 252 -25.56 -4.05 5.07
C GLU A 252 -26.74 -3.81 6.01
N GLN A 253 -27.87 -3.28 5.54
CA GLN A 253 -29.05 -3.06 6.37
C GLN A 253 -29.60 -4.35 6.98
N ASN A 254 -29.66 -5.42 6.19
CA ASN A 254 -30.32 -6.68 6.55
C ASN A 254 -29.38 -7.73 7.16
N PHE A 255 -28.06 -7.56 7.03
CA PHE A 255 -27.09 -8.48 7.60
C PHE A 255 -27.00 -8.33 9.13
N PRO A 256 -27.13 -9.42 9.92
CA PRO A 256 -27.27 -9.32 11.37
C PRO A 256 -25.98 -8.89 12.07
N LYS A 257 -24.82 -9.27 11.54
CA LYS A 257 -23.52 -8.90 12.10
C LYS A 257 -23.10 -7.54 11.56
N LYS A 258 -22.84 -6.60 12.46
CA LYS A 258 -22.33 -5.25 12.13
C LYS A 258 -20.84 -5.11 12.44
N ASP A 259 -20.13 -6.23 12.59
CA ASP A 259 -18.68 -6.18 12.66
C ASP A 259 -18.17 -5.68 11.31
N LEU A 260 -17.48 -4.53 11.31
CA LEU A 260 -17.11 -3.94 10.04
C LEU A 260 -16.06 -4.79 9.29
N SER A 261 -15.31 -5.70 9.94
CA SER A 261 -14.42 -6.62 9.19
C SER A 261 -15.21 -7.55 8.26
N ILE A 262 -16.37 -8.03 8.72
CA ILE A 262 -17.27 -8.89 7.95
C ILE A 262 -17.94 -8.10 6.82
N LEU A 263 -18.31 -6.84 7.09
CA LEU A 263 -18.90 -5.97 6.07
C LEU A 263 -17.88 -5.62 4.98
N ASP A 264 -16.62 -5.37 5.33
CA ASP A 264 -15.58 -5.07 4.37
C ASP A 264 -15.25 -6.29 3.49
N THR A 265 -15.20 -7.50 4.07
CA THR A 265 -15.09 -8.75 3.29
C THR A 265 -16.25 -8.90 2.31
N ALA A 266 -17.49 -8.64 2.76
CA ALA A 266 -18.65 -8.67 1.87
C ALA A 266 -18.56 -7.61 0.76
N ARG A 267 -18.01 -6.44 1.07
CA ARG A 267 -17.82 -5.35 0.10
C ARG A 267 -16.81 -5.73 -0.95
N LEU A 268 -15.69 -6.31 -0.54
CA LEU A 268 -14.65 -6.81 -1.43
C LEU A 268 -15.20 -7.85 -2.41
N ILE A 269 -15.88 -8.89 -1.90
CA ILE A 269 -16.50 -9.94 -2.72
C ILE A 269 -17.50 -9.32 -3.72
N TRP A 270 -18.30 -8.36 -3.25
CA TRP A 270 -19.30 -7.73 -4.11
C TRP A 270 -18.69 -6.86 -5.22
N VAL A 271 -17.64 -6.11 -4.89
CA VAL A 271 -16.87 -5.30 -5.86
C VAL A 271 -16.25 -6.20 -6.91
N GLU A 272 -15.60 -7.29 -6.50
CA GLU A 272 -14.99 -8.24 -7.44
C GLU A 272 -16.00 -8.92 -8.35
N TYR A 273 -17.14 -9.35 -7.81
CA TYR A 273 -18.23 -9.87 -8.61
C TYR A 273 -18.75 -8.83 -9.63
N CYS A 274 -18.85 -7.57 -9.22
CA CYS A 274 -19.28 -6.49 -10.11
C CYS A 274 -18.27 -6.22 -11.23
N ARG A 275 -16.98 -6.29 -10.93
CA ARG A 275 -15.89 -6.11 -11.89
C ARG A 275 -15.88 -7.22 -12.95
N LEU A 276 -15.86 -8.48 -12.50
CA LEU A 276 -15.73 -9.64 -13.39
C LEU A 276 -16.96 -9.84 -14.28
N TYR A 277 -18.16 -9.70 -13.72
CA TYR A 277 -19.39 -10.07 -14.42
C TYR A 277 -20.22 -8.88 -14.91
N ASN A 278 -19.88 -7.65 -14.50
CA ASN A 278 -20.60 -6.41 -14.80
C ASN A 278 -22.14 -6.60 -14.84
N PRO A 279 -22.75 -7.04 -13.73
CA PRO A 279 -24.11 -7.56 -13.72
C PRO A 279 -25.13 -6.46 -14.03
N THR A 280 -26.07 -6.74 -14.92
CA THR A 280 -27.22 -5.86 -15.14
C THR A 280 -28.26 -6.03 -14.00
N ILE A 281 -28.16 -5.17 -12.99
CA ILE A 281 -29.02 -5.24 -11.80
C ILE A 281 -30.43 -4.68 -12.10
N ARG A 282 -31.42 -5.58 -12.11
CA ARG A 282 -32.86 -5.24 -12.21
C ARG A 282 -33.54 -5.13 -10.85
N LYS A 283 -33.19 -6.03 -9.92
CA LYS A 283 -33.70 -6.08 -8.54
C LYS A 283 -32.53 -6.23 -7.58
N PRO A 284 -32.09 -5.13 -6.94
CA PRO A 284 -30.96 -5.15 -6.01
C PRO A 284 -31.13 -6.15 -4.86
N GLU A 285 -32.36 -6.36 -4.40
CA GLU A 285 -32.71 -7.26 -3.29
C GLU A 285 -32.27 -8.70 -3.56
N VAL A 286 -32.29 -9.13 -4.83
CA VAL A 286 -31.90 -10.48 -5.24
C VAL A 286 -30.39 -10.69 -5.06
N TYR A 287 -29.58 -9.70 -5.41
CA TYR A 287 -28.13 -9.77 -5.26
C TYR A 287 -27.72 -9.58 -3.79
N ALA A 288 -28.40 -8.70 -3.06
CA ALA A 288 -28.13 -8.48 -1.65
C ALA A 288 -28.42 -9.72 -0.80
N ALA A 289 -29.53 -10.43 -1.11
CA ALA A 289 -29.86 -11.70 -0.48
C ALA A 289 -28.86 -12.81 -0.83
N ALA A 290 -28.35 -12.85 -2.07
CA ALA A 290 -27.35 -13.84 -2.47
C ALA A 290 -26.01 -13.59 -1.77
N LEU A 291 -25.54 -12.34 -1.71
CA LEU A 291 -24.34 -11.96 -0.96
C LEU A 291 -24.48 -12.28 0.54
N HIS A 292 -25.67 -12.03 1.13
CA HIS A 292 -25.96 -12.44 2.50
C HIS A 292 -25.79 -13.94 2.69
N TYR A 293 -26.37 -14.74 1.80
CA TYR A 293 -26.27 -16.19 1.88
C TYR A 293 -24.81 -16.65 1.87
N ILE A 294 -24.00 -16.16 0.92
CA ILE A 294 -22.59 -16.54 0.79
C ILE A 294 -21.79 -16.12 2.02
N MET A 295 -21.99 -14.89 2.51
CA MET A 295 -21.30 -14.44 3.72
C MET A 295 -21.66 -15.29 4.94
N ALA A 296 -22.92 -15.69 5.09
CA ALA A 296 -23.33 -16.57 6.16
C ALA A 296 -22.74 -17.97 6.01
N ASP A 297 -22.85 -18.58 4.84
CA ASP A 297 -22.49 -19.97 4.60
C ASP A 297 -20.97 -20.18 4.44
N ALA A 298 -20.34 -19.46 3.50
CA ALA A 298 -18.94 -19.66 3.13
C ALA A 298 -17.96 -19.01 4.11
N ILE A 299 -18.30 -17.82 4.65
CA ILE A 299 -17.37 -17.04 5.50
C ILE A 299 -17.63 -17.28 6.99
N LEU A 300 -18.89 -17.30 7.41
CA LEU A 300 -19.25 -17.43 8.83
C LEU A 300 -19.60 -18.87 9.24
N HIS A 301 -19.71 -19.79 8.29
CA HIS A 301 -20.14 -21.17 8.50
C HIS A 301 -21.47 -21.27 9.28
N GLU A 302 -22.39 -20.34 9.02
CA GLU A 302 -23.72 -20.25 9.58
C GLU A 302 -24.75 -20.74 8.57
N TRP A 303 -25.52 -21.77 8.96
CA TRP A 303 -26.59 -22.27 8.13
C TRP A 303 -27.82 -21.36 8.19
N ILE A 304 -28.23 -20.82 7.05
CA ILE A 304 -29.46 -20.02 6.90
C ILE A 304 -30.36 -20.65 5.82
N PRO A 305 -31.64 -20.96 6.12
CA PRO A 305 -32.55 -21.46 5.10
C PRO A 305 -32.80 -20.40 4.01
N GLN A 306 -32.58 -20.75 2.73
CA GLN A 306 -32.85 -19.86 1.60
C GLN A 306 -34.27 -19.31 1.58
N LYS A 307 -35.26 -20.10 2.01
CA LYS A 307 -36.66 -19.65 2.11
C LYS A 307 -36.82 -18.49 3.09
N GLN A 308 -36.17 -18.57 4.24
CA GLN A 308 -36.19 -17.51 5.26
C GLN A 308 -35.53 -16.25 4.70
N LEU A 309 -34.39 -16.39 4.04
CA LEU A 309 -33.67 -15.26 3.47
C LEU A 309 -34.46 -14.61 2.32
N ALA A 310 -35.11 -15.41 1.47
CA ALA A 310 -35.98 -14.90 0.42
C ALA A 310 -37.15 -14.09 0.97
N GLU A 311 -37.78 -14.56 2.06
CA GLU A 311 -38.84 -13.82 2.75
C GLU A 311 -38.32 -12.50 3.35
N GLN A 312 -37.13 -12.50 3.97
CA GLN A 312 -36.51 -11.31 4.54
C GLN A 312 -36.27 -10.21 3.50
N TYR A 313 -35.82 -10.58 2.30
CA TYR A 313 -35.55 -9.64 1.21
C TYR A 313 -36.75 -9.40 0.28
N GLY A 314 -37.92 -10.00 0.55
CA GLY A 314 -39.14 -9.80 -0.24
C GLY A 314 -39.08 -10.38 -1.66
N ILE A 315 -38.32 -11.46 -1.85
CA ILE A 315 -38.11 -12.13 -3.14
C ILE A 315 -38.62 -13.57 -3.12
N SER A 316 -38.74 -14.24 -4.29
CA SER A 316 -39.11 -15.66 -4.30
C SER A 316 -37.89 -16.55 -4.05
N ALA A 317 -38.07 -17.64 -3.29
CA ALA A 317 -37.01 -18.61 -3.03
C ALA A 317 -36.40 -19.19 -4.32
N SER A 318 -37.20 -19.36 -5.37
CA SER A 318 -36.72 -19.80 -6.69
C SER A 318 -35.84 -18.77 -7.41
N THR A 319 -36.05 -17.47 -7.18
CA THR A 319 -35.20 -16.42 -7.75
C THR A 319 -33.89 -16.34 -6.98
N LEU A 320 -33.97 -16.47 -5.65
CA LEU A 320 -32.81 -16.46 -4.78
C LEU A 320 -31.90 -17.66 -5.06
N SER A 321 -32.44 -18.88 -5.08
CA SER A 321 -31.67 -20.11 -5.38
C SER A 321 -30.91 -19.98 -6.69
N LYS A 322 -31.56 -19.60 -7.79
CA LYS A 322 -30.87 -19.41 -9.08
C LYS A 322 -29.75 -18.37 -9.00
N ARG A 323 -29.95 -17.29 -8.25
CA ARG A 323 -28.92 -16.26 -8.09
C ARG A 323 -27.78 -16.80 -7.24
N ILE A 324 -28.07 -17.49 -6.14
CA ILE A 324 -27.09 -18.14 -5.29
C ILE A 324 -26.24 -19.09 -6.11
N ASP A 325 -26.84 -19.96 -6.94
CA ASP A 325 -26.10 -20.87 -7.80
C ASP A 325 -25.14 -20.09 -8.72
N THR A 326 -25.63 -19.08 -9.45
CA THR A 326 -24.76 -18.22 -10.30
C THR A 326 -23.69 -17.46 -9.52
N PHE A 327 -23.96 -17.12 -8.27
CA PHE A 327 -23.03 -16.38 -7.43
C PHE A 327 -22.02 -17.32 -6.79
N TYR A 328 -22.36 -18.58 -6.52
CA TYR A 328 -21.40 -19.62 -6.14
C TYR A 328 -20.52 -20.01 -7.31
N ASP A 329 -21.07 -20.18 -8.52
CA ASP A 329 -20.25 -20.41 -9.71
C ASP A 329 -19.22 -19.27 -9.86
N ALA A 330 -19.68 -18.03 -9.70
CA ALA A 330 -18.82 -16.86 -9.73
C ALA A 330 -17.89 -16.74 -8.50
N PHE A 331 -18.30 -17.27 -7.35
CA PHE A 331 -17.51 -17.24 -6.13
C PHE A 331 -16.44 -18.32 -6.16
N GLU A 332 -16.70 -19.46 -6.80
CA GLU A 332 -15.71 -20.46 -7.18
C GLU A 332 -14.76 -19.85 -8.19
N ASP A 333 -15.22 -19.16 -9.24
CA ASP A 333 -14.32 -18.44 -10.18
C ASP A 333 -13.50 -17.33 -9.48
N ILE A 334 -14.08 -16.60 -8.50
CA ILE A 334 -13.37 -15.57 -7.72
C ILE A 334 -12.41 -16.22 -6.74
N ALA A 335 -12.81 -17.31 -6.08
CA ALA A 335 -11.99 -18.05 -5.15
C ALA A 335 -10.89 -18.82 -5.87
N GLU A 336 -11.13 -19.38 -7.05
CA GLU A 336 -10.18 -19.97 -8.00
C GLU A 336 -9.33 -18.88 -8.63
N GLN A 337 -9.80 -17.68 -8.98
CA GLN A 337 -8.86 -16.61 -9.35
C GLN A 337 -7.97 -16.21 -8.18
N ILE A 338 -8.51 -16.16 -6.97
CA ILE A 338 -7.70 -15.92 -5.77
C ILE A 338 -6.77 -17.12 -5.51
N HIS A 339 -7.21 -18.37 -5.76
CA HIS A 339 -6.51 -19.62 -5.49
C HIS A 339 -5.52 -20.00 -6.59
N ASP A 340 -5.81 -19.87 -7.87
CA ASP A 340 -4.91 -19.98 -9.04
C ASP A 340 -3.89 -18.85 -9.03
N GLN A 341 -4.26 -17.61 -8.66
CA GLN A 341 -3.25 -16.57 -8.38
C GLN A 341 -2.46 -16.84 -7.09
N LEU A 342 -2.89 -17.82 -6.28
CA LEU A 342 -2.17 -18.40 -5.13
C LEU A 342 -1.55 -19.78 -5.42
N ASP A 343 -1.87 -20.48 -6.52
CA ASP A 343 -1.39 -21.82 -6.88
C ASP A 343 -0.37 -21.73 -8.00
N ASP A 344 -0.51 -20.79 -8.96
CA ASP A 344 0.61 -20.34 -9.81
C ASP A 344 1.76 -19.73 -8.96
N LEU A 345 1.48 -19.43 -7.68
CA LEU A 345 2.45 -19.05 -6.64
C LEU A 345 3.12 -20.27 -5.95
N PHE A 346 2.61 -21.50 -6.13
CA PHE A 346 3.06 -22.72 -5.45
C PHE A 346 3.20 -23.97 -6.34
N THR A 347 2.90 -23.94 -7.64
CA THR A 347 3.06 -25.07 -8.58
C THR A 347 4.26 -24.97 -9.52
N ASP A 348 5.40 -24.48 -9.02
CA ASP A 348 6.73 -24.85 -9.55
C ASP A 348 7.55 -25.63 -8.51
N TRP A 349 6.89 -26.17 -7.48
CA TRP A 349 7.46 -27.10 -6.50
C TRP A 349 6.72 -28.44 -6.54
N ASP A 350 6.80 -29.11 -7.70
CA ASP A 350 6.93 -30.57 -7.82
C ASP A 350 6.91 -30.94 -9.32
N ASP A 351 8.03 -30.65 -9.99
CA ASP A 351 8.57 -31.46 -11.10
C ASP A 351 9.99 -30.94 -11.35
N ASP A 352 10.96 -31.54 -10.67
CA ASP A 352 12.32 -31.82 -11.16
C ASP A 352 13.19 -32.24 -9.96
N ASP A 353 13.13 -33.53 -9.63
CA ASP A 353 14.39 -34.21 -9.31
C ASP A 353 14.31 -35.60 -9.93
N TRP A 354 15.41 -35.99 -10.57
CA TRP A 354 15.66 -37.23 -11.31
C TRP A 354 15.51 -37.20 -12.85
N ASP A 355 16.08 -36.18 -13.51
CA ASP A 355 16.88 -36.48 -14.70
C ASP A 355 18.27 -36.97 -14.22
N GLU A 356 18.38 -38.30 -14.18
CA GLU A 356 19.65 -38.99 -14.43
C GLU A 356 20.24 -38.48 -15.76
N ASP A 357 21.58 -38.48 -15.82
CA ASP A 357 22.40 -38.41 -17.04
C ASP A 357 22.86 -37.01 -17.50
N ASP A 358 23.99 -36.58 -16.95
CA ASP A 358 25.11 -36.12 -17.78
C ASP A 358 26.43 -36.22 -16.97
N TRP A 359 26.93 -37.46 -16.86
CA TRP A 359 28.35 -37.72 -16.69
C TRP A 359 28.84 -38.42 -17.95
N ASP A 360 29.38 -37.59 -18.86
CA ASP A 360 30.48 -37.87 -19.79
C ASP A 360 30.58 -39.30 -20.36
N ASP A 361 29.91 -39.53 -21.50
CA ASP A 361 30.37 -40.50 -22.50
C ASP A 361 31.31 -39.78 -23.49
N ASP A 362 32.60 -39.73 -23.16
CA ASP A 362 33.65 -39.66 -24.18
C ASP A 362 34.15 -41.08 -24.43
N ASP A 363 33.69 -41.64 -25.56
CA ASP A 363 34.28 -42.75 -26.32
C ASP A 363 35.81 -42.78 -26.20
N TRP A 364 36.43 -43.91 -25.83
CA TRP A 364 37.61 -44.50 -26.50
C TRP A 364 37.79 -45.96 -26.04
N ASP A 365 37.53 -46.89 -26.96
CA ASP A 365 37.82 -48.33 -26.88
C ASP A 365 39.33 -48.65 -26.74
N ASP A 366 39.55 -49.83 -26.16
CA ASP A 366 40.65 -50.79 -26.37
C ASP A 366 42.07 -50.56 -25.80
N GLU A 367 42.50 -51.62 -25.12
CA GLU A 367 43.86 -52.20 -25.03
C GLU A 367 45.02 -51.31 -24.53
N ASP A 368 45.48 -51.57 -23.30
CA ASP A 368 46.88 -51.95 -22.99
C ASP A 368 47.08 -52.03 -21.45
N ILE A 369 47.36 -53.21 -20.90
CA ILE A 369 48.71 -53.71 -20.58
C ILE A 369 49.28 -53.14 -19.28
N PHE A 370 49.46 -54.05 -18.30
CA PHE A 370 50.56 -54.18 -17.32
C PHE A 370 51.19 -52.93 -16.68
N GLU A 371 51.28 -52.92 -15.35
CA GLU A 371 52.48 -53.25 -14.52
C GLU A 371 52.38 -52.54 -13.15
N VAL A 372 52.15 -53.28 -12.07
CA VAL A 372 53.11 -53.56 -10.98
C VAL A 372 53.39 -52.38 -10.04
N CYS A 373 52.85 -52.53 -8.82
CA CYS A 373 53.50 -52.42 -7.51
C CYS A 373 54.60 -51.36 -7.33
N GLU A 374 54.43 -50.50 -6.33
CA GLU A 374 55.38 -50.43 -5.20
C GLU A 374 54.74 -49.66 -4.04
N ASP A 375 54.79 -50.30 -2.87
CA ASP A 375 54.63 -49.69 -1.56
C ASP A 375 55.48 -48.42 -1.45
N CYS A 376 55.00 -47.41 -0.73
CA CYS A 376 55.79 -46.75 0.32
C CYS A 376 54.90 -45.77 1.11
N ASP A 377 54.83 -46.10 2.40
CA ASP A 377 54.28 -45.34 3.51
C ASP A 377 54.95 -43.97 3.77
N GLU A 378 54.27 -43.20 4.63
CA GLU A 378 54.80 -42.19 5.58
C GLU A 378 55.33 -40.86 4.96
N GLU A 379 54.99 -39.66 5.42
CA GLU A 379 54.56 -39.14 6.74
C GLU A 379 53.49 -38.04 6.65
#